data_AF-A0A059WGB2-F1
#
_entry.id   AF-A0A059WGB2-F1
#
_cell.length_a   1.000
_cell.length_b   1.000
_cell.length_c   1.000
_cell.angle_alpha   90.00
_cell.angle_beta   90.00
_cell.angle_gamma   90.00
#
_symmetry.space_group_name_H-M   'P 1'
#
loop_
_entity.id
_entity.type
_entity.pdbx_description
1 polymer ?
#
loop_
_entity_poly.entity_id
_entity_poly.type
_entity_poly.pdbx_seq_one_letter_code
_entity_poly.pdbx_strand_id
1 'polypeptide(L)'
;VSIGDGAVIRRDSFFNGYRADNGIIRTGAVSLGRDALVGEATVLDIWTSVGDGAQIGHSSSLHVGQTVPDGERWHGSPAQPADVECQRIPTMDVSTRRRVIFATVQLVNLLLVGTPLAFVIVVLALTKVPQLATLLDAGPAAFTSWTFYGDALVISTVLFFGAVLVGLVLVRIVPRVLNLFITPDKVYPLYGFHYWVHRAIARTSNSRFYMTLFGGTSYIIHYLRWLGYDLRGVRQTGSNFGEMVKHDTPFLSSVGSGTMVADGLSIMNADFSNTSFRLSRVSIGAENFLGNMIAYPAEGKTGDNCLLATKVMVPLDGPVREGVGMLGAPSFEIPRSVKRDEQLNVGSEDELRRRLRAKNVHNTISMALFLLVRWIFVLAITVLYLAAIDLWASLGALVFALATAAVVVFTVAYNVLVDRLFRPLQALQPEGCSIYDRAFWRHERFWKVTSLTFVLAFNGTPLKNVIWRLLGMRIGRRVFDDGLRVPERSFTTIGHDCTLNADTIIQCHSQEDGGFKSDRTVIGAGCTLGVGAFVHYGVTMGDRAVLATGSFLMKGEEMPPNALWSGNPAKKMRGHTGDLQVRKVSVDDNRATVLVCGG
;
A
#
# COMPACT_ATOMS: atom_id res chain seq x y z
N VAL A 1 -23.80 3.47 -1.20
CA VAL A 1 -23.04 3.99 -0.05
C VAL A 1 -23.68 5.29 0.38
N SER A 2 -24.05 5.44 1.65
CA SER A 2 -24.51 6.70 2.24
C SER A 2 -23.49 7.18 3.27
N ILE A 3 -23.21 8.47 3.26
CA ILE A 3 -22.24 9.10 4.16
C ILE A 3 -22.95 10.31 4.79
N GLY A 4 -23.17 10.24 6.09
CA GLY A 4 -23.78 11.30 6.88
C GLY A 4 -22.87 12.51 7.04
N ASP A 5 -23.47 13.64 7.37
CA ASP A 5 -22.75 14.90 7.57
C ASP A 5 -21.68 14.75 8.66
N GLY A 6 -20.50 15.30 8.42
CA GLY A 6 -19.42 15.27 9.40
C GLY A 6 -18.75 13.90 9.59
N ALA A 7 -19.14 12.85 8.85
CA ALA A 7 -18.43 11.57 8.93
C ALA A 7 -16.94 11.72 8.54
N VAL A 8 -16.07 11.08 9.31
CA VAL A 8 -14.62 11.09 9.13
C VAL A 8 -14.16 9.70 8.70
N ILE A 9 -13.61 9.60 7.49
CA ILE A 9 -13.06 8.36 6.94
C ILE A 9 -11.55 8.51 6.83
N ARG A 10 -10.81 7.68 7.58
CA ARG A 10 -9.35 7.66 7.58
C ARG A 10 -8.79 6.95 6.34
N ARG A 11 -7.47 7.01 6.17
CA ARG A 11 -6.77 6.46 5.00
C ARG A 11 -6.89 4.93 4.98
N ASP A 12 -6.73 4.35 3.79
CA ASP A 12 -6.72 2.90 3.58
C ASP A 12 -7.95 2.15 4.12
N SER A 13 -9.08 2.85 4.24
CA SER A 13 -10.36 2.24 4.60
C SER A 13 -11.13 1.85 3.33
N PHE A 14 -11.78 0.68 3.35
CA PHE A 14 -12.48 0.11 2.21
C PHE A 14 -13.98 -0.01 2.50
N PHE A 15 -14.83 0.48 1.59
CA PHE A 15 -16.29 0.50 1.71
C PHE A 15 -16.94 0.44 0.32
N ASN A 16 -16.50 -0.53 -0.49
CA ASN A 16 -16.71 -0.56 -1.94
C ASN A 16 -18.18 -0.58 -2.39
N GLY A 17 -19.11 -0.98 -1.52
CA GLY A 17 -20.53 -1.14 -1.87
C GLY A 17 -20.83 -2.37 -2.74
N TYR A 18 -19.82 -3.18 -3.02
CA TYR A 18 -19.94 -4.47 -3.68
C TYR A 18 -18.87 -5.45 -3.18
N ARG A 19 -19.13 -6.74 -3.40
CA ARG A 19 -18.13 -7.82 -3.34
C ARG A 19 -18.45 -8.87 -4.39
N ALA A 20 -17.44 -9.58 -4.86
CA ALA A 20 -17.64 -10.77 -5.66
C ALA A 20 -17.76 -11.99 -4.75
N ASP A 21 -18.67 -12.90 -5.09
CA ASP A 21 -18.80 -14.22 -4.47
C ASP A 21 -19.35 -15.23 -5.49
N ASN A 22 -18.65 -16.35 -5.69
CA ASN A 22 -19.07 -17.45 -6.56
C ASN A 22 -19.49 -17.00 -7.98
N GLY A 23 -18.69 -16.12 -8.61
CA GLY A 23 -18.95 -15.62 -9.96
C GLY A 23 -20.08 -14.57 -10.07
N ILE A 24 -20.63 -14.11 -8.95
CA ILE A 24 -21.66 -13.07 -8.90
C ILE A 24 -21.11 -11.84 -8.18
N ILE A 25 -21.32 -10.66 -8.77
CA ILE A 25 -21.12 -9.39 -8.07
C ILE A 25 -22.35 -9.12 -7.21
N ARG A 26 -22.15 -9.06 -5.91
CA ARG A 26 -23.17 -8.70 -4.93
C ARG A 26 -22.95 -7.27 -4.50
N THR A 27 -23.92 -6.42 -4.78
CA THR A 27 -23.98 -5.06 -4.27
C THR A 27 -24.72 -5.04 -2.94
N GLY A 28 -24.40 -4.09 -2.08
CA GLY A 28 -25.18 -3.85 -0.87
C GLY A 28 -24.87 -2.51 -0.23
N ALA A 29 -25.77 -2.06 0.63
CA ALA A 29 -25.64 -0.77 1.29
C ALA A 29 -24.47 -0.77 2.28
N VAL A 30 -23.73 0.33 2.32
CA VAL A 30 -22.80 0.68 3.41
C VAL A 30 -23.22 2.07 3.84
N SER A 31 -23.57 2.22 5.12
CA SER A 31 -24.12 3.46 5.66
C SER A 31 -23.26 3.98 6.80
N LEU A 32 -22.81 5.23 6.70
CA LEU A 32 -22.13 5.94 7.77
C LEU A 32 -23.04 7.06 8.26
N GLY A 33 -23.33 7.08 9.56
CA GLY A 33 -24.14 8.10 10.22
C GLY A 33 -23.46 9.47 10.28
N ARG A 34 -24.20 10.46 10.79
CA ARG A 34 -23.67 11.79 11.06
C ARG A 34 -22.56 11.69 12.10
N ASP A 35 -21.44 12.39 11.88
CA ASP A 35 -20.27 12.40 12.77
C ASP A 35 -19.67 11.01 13.06
N ALA A 36 -19.93 10.01 12.20
CA ALA A 36 -19.34 8.68 12.32
C ALA A 36 -17.82 8.71 12.03
N LEU A 37 -17.04 7.93 12.76
CA LEU A 37 -15.59 7.79 12.54
C LEU A 37 -15.23 6.39 12.04
N VAL A 38 -14.55 6.31 10.91
CA VAL A 38 -13.93 5.08 10.38
C VAL A 38 -12.41 5.16 10.47
N GLY A 39 -11.82 4.34 11.33
CA GLY A 39 -10.38 4.26 11.58
C GLY A 39 -9.56 3.80 10.37
N GLU A 40 -8.26 4.10 10.40
CA GLU A 40 -7.32 3.79 9.32
C GLU A 40 -7.17 2.27 9.13
N ALA A 41 -6.97 1.82 7.89
CA ALA A 41 -6.86 0.39 7.57
C ALA A 41 -8.10 -0.46 7.97
N THR A 42 -9.30 0.11 7.86
CA THR A 42 -10.58 -0.54 8.23
C THR A 42 -11.38 -0.98 7.01
N VAL A 43 -11.98 -2.18 7.06
CA VAL A 43 -12.79 -2.73 5.95
C VAL A 43 -14.26 -2.86 6.35
N LEU A 44 -15.15 -2.22 5.61
CA LEU A 44 -16.60 -2.33 5.77
C LEU A 44 -17.17 -3.17 4.62
N ASP A 45 -17.68 -4.37 4.93
CA ASP A 45 -18.34 -5.23 3.94
C ASP A 45 -19.73 -4.66 3.55
N ILE A 46 -20.34 -5.21 2.51
CA ILE A 46 -21.71 -4.87 2.13
C ILE A 46 -22.71 -5.20 3.25
N TRP A 47 -23.80 -4.45 3.32
CA TRP A 47 -24.83 -4.55 4.36
C TRP A 47 -24.29 -4.30 5.77
N THR A 48 -23.45 -3.27 5.89
CA THR A 48 -22.91 -2.79 7.17
C THR A 48 -23.29 -1.34 7.41
N SER A 49 -23.37 -0.97 8.69
CA SER A 49 -23.61 0.42 9.07
C SER A 49 -22.82 0.84 10.31
N VAL A 50 -22.42 2.10 10.32
CA VAL A 50 -21.85 2.79 11.48
C VAL A 50 -22.84 3.91 11.83
N GLY A 51 -23.42 3.87 13.04
CA GLY A 51 -24.44 4.80 13.49
C GLY A 51 -23.97 6.24 13.66
N ASP A 52 -24.88 7.12 14.07
CA ASP A 52 -24.60 8.53 14.33
C ASP A 52 -23.64 8.66 15.53
N GLY A 53 -22.55 9.41 15.36
CA GLY A 53 -21.49 9.59 16.37
C GLY A 53 -20.72 8.32 16.72
N ALA A 54 -20.98 7.20 16.03
CA ALA A 54 -20.35 5.92 16.29
C ALA A 54 -18.93 5.87 15.73
N GLN A 55 -18.07 5.05 16.35
CA GLN A 55 -16.65 4.99 16.03
C GLN A 55 -16.21 3.54 15.79
N ILE A 56 -15.46 3.31 14.71
CA ILE A 56 -14.72 2.08 14.48
C ILE A 56 -13.21 2.36 14.49
N GLY A 57 -12.46 1.64 15.31
CA GLY A 57 -11.01 1.79 15.48
C GLY A 57 -10.21 1.40 14.23
N HIS A 58 -8.89 1.66 14.25
CA HIS A 58 -8.00 1.25 13.15
C HIS A 58 -7.87 -0.27 13.04
N SER A 59 -7.36 -0.75 11.90
CA SER A 59 -7.10 -2.17 11.64
C SER A 59 -8.31 -3.08 11.92
N SER A 60 -9.52 -2.59 11.65
CA SER A 60 -10.79 -3.25 12.02
C SER A 60 -11.57 -3.75 10.79
N SER A 61 -12.58 -4.59 11.00
CA SER A 61 -13.52 -4.96 9.93
C SER A 61 -14.96 -5.12 10.42
N LEU A 62 -15.92 -4.62 9.63
CA LEU A 62 -17.33 -4.99 9.75
C LEU A 62 -17.66 -6.03 8.69
N HIS A 63 -18.21 -7.16 9.11
CA HIS A 63 -18.72 -8.21 8.25
C HIS A 63 -20.19 -7.99 7.96
N VAL A 64 -20.68 -8.66 6.92
CA VAL A 64 -22.08 -8.57 6.47
C VAL A 64 -23.07 -8.66 7.63
N GLY A 65 -23.97 -7.68 7.71
CA GLY A 65 -25.00 -7.59 8.73
C GLY A 65 -24.54 -6.93 10.04
N GLN A 66 -23.24 -6.65 10.23
CA GLN A 66 -22.78 -5.94 11.42
C GLN A 66 -23.14 -4.46 11.35
N THR A 67 -23.64 -3.95 12.47
CA THR A 67 -23.94 -2.54 12.69
C THR A 67 -23.28 -2.09 13.97
N VAL A 68 -22.57 -0.96 13.92
CA VAL A 68 -22.14 -0.23 15.11
C VAL A 68 -23.29 0.73 15.48
N PRO A 69 -23.95 0.57 16.64
CA PRO A 69 -25.03 1.46 17.07
C PRO A 69 -24.57 2.91 17.30
N ASP A 70 -25.53 3.83 17.36
CA ASP A 70 -25.27 5.26 17.58
C ASP A 70 -24.46 5.51 18.86
N GLY A 71 -23.42 6.33 18.76
CA GLY A 71 -22.52 6.69 19.86
C GLY A 71 -21.61 5.56 20.37
N GLU A 72 -21.77 4.32 19.88
CA GLU A 72 -20.93 3.19 20.31
C GLU A 72 -19.56 3.20 19.66
N ARG A 73 -18.62 2.48 20.29
CA ARG A 73 -17.21 2.38 19.89
C ARG A 73 -16.84 0.92 19.74
N TRP A 74 -16.35 0.55 18.56
CA TRP A 74 -16.02 -0.83 18.22
C TRP A 74 -14.62 -0.91 17.60
N HIS A 75 -13.92 -2.03 17.74
CA HIS A 75 -12.67 -2.29 17.01
C HIS A 75 -12.39 -3.78 16.84
N GLY A 76 -11.43 -4.13 16.00
CA GLY A 76 -11.00 -5.50 15.74
C GLY A 76 -11.54 -6.08 14.43
N SER A 77 -11.15 -7.32 14.11
CA SER A 77 -11.56 -8.07 12.94
C SER A 77 -12.04 -9.47 13.35
N PRO A 78 -13.36 -9.75 13.32
CA PRO A 78 -14.45 -8.77 13.19
C PRO A 78 -14.45 -7.75 14.33
N ALA A 79 -15.07 -6.59 14.09
CA ALA A 79 -15.18 -5.57 15.11
C ALA A 79 -16.13 -6.01 16.23
N GLN A 80 -15.77 -5.66 17.45
CA GLN A 80 -16.51 -5.90 18.68
C GLN A 80 -16.54 -4.62 19.53
N PRO A 81 -17.50 -4.46 20.47
CA PRO A 81 -17.56 -3.32 21.38
C PRO A 81 -16.24 -3.10 22.12
N ALA A 82 -15.92 -1.83 22.33
CA ALA A 82 -14.69 -1.38 22.97
C ALA A 82 -14.89 -0.04 23.70
N ASP A 83 -14.12 0.20 24.76
CA ASP A 83 -14.24 1.44 25.55
C ASP A 83 -13.35 2.59 25.02
N VAL A 84 -12.49 2.30 24.03
CA VAL A 84 -11.47 3.22 23.55
C VAL A 84 -12.04 4.32 22.67
N GLU A 85 -11.84 5.57 23.09
CA GLU A 85 -12.12 6.75 22.26
C GLU A 85 -11.12 6.87 21.11
N CYS A 86 -11.66 6.80 19.89
CA CYS A 86 -10.89 6.86 18.64
C CYS A 86 -10.77 8.30 18.12
N GLN A 87 -11.79 9.16 18.33
CA GLN A 87 -11.73 10.60 18.02
C GLN A 87 -11.29 11.40 19.25
N ARG A 88 -10.08 11.98 19.20
CA ARG A 88 -9.43 12.58 20.39
C ARG A 88 -9.24 14.10 20.33
N ILE A 89 -9.82 14.78 19.33
CA ILE A 89 -9.64 16.22 19.15
C ILE A 89 -10.97 16.97 19.02
N PRO A 90 -11.06 18.20 19.57
CA PRO A 90 -12.27 19.01 19.51
C PRO A 90 -12.55 19.49 18.09
N THR A 91 -13.82 19.72 17.79
CA THR A 91 -14.26 20.38 16.55
C THR A 91 -13.90 21.87 16.57
N MET A 92 -13.89 22.50 15.40
CA MET A 92 -13.66 23.93 15.25
C MET A 92 -14.67 24.54 14.28
N ASP A 93 -14.94 25.84 14.42
CA ASP A 93 -15.83 26.54 13.50
C ASP A 93 -15.23 26.63 12.09
N VAL A 94 -15.89 25.97 11.15
CA VAL A 94 -15.51 25.96 9.73
C VAL A 94 -16.70 26.38 8.89
N SER A 95 -16.61 27.57 8.30
CA SER A 95 -17.67 28.09 7.42
C SER A 95 -17.74 27.36 6.07
N THR A 96 -18.93 27.31 5.47
CA THR A 96 -19.12 26.78 4.11
C THR A 96 -18.26 27.52 3.09
N ARG A 97 -18.13 28.85 3.23
CA ARG A 97 -17.26 29.68 2.38
C ARG A 97 -15.82 29.16 2.37
N ARG A 98 -15.28 28.78 3.53
CA ARG A 98 -13.92 28.23 3.65
C ARG A 98 -13.78 26.91 2.87
N ARG A 99 -14.75 26.00 3.00
CA ARG A 99 -14.78 24.73 2.25
C ARG A 99 -14.81 24.96 0.74
N VAL A 100 -15.70 25.85 0.27
CA VAL A 100 -15.85 26.17 -1.17
C VAL A 100 -14.59 26.82 -1.73
N ILE A 101 -14.01 27.80 -1.05
CA ILE A 101 -12.76 28.43 -1.48
C ILE A 101 -11.65 27.39 -1.56
N PHE A 102 -11.49 26.57 -0.53
CA PHE A 102 -10.47 25.53 -0.52
C PHE A 102 -10.64 24.55 -1.71
N ALA A 103 -11.85 24.05 -1.92
CA ALA A 103 -12.14 23.14 -3.04
C ALA A 103 -11.90 23.80 -4.40
N THR A 104 -12.33 25.05 -4.57
CA THR A 104 -12.13 25.83 -5.81
C THR A 104 -10.64 26.05 -6.07
N VAL A 105 -9.86 26.44 -5.07
CA VAL A 105 -8.41 26.62 -5.20
C VAL A 105 -7.72 25.29 -5.55
N GLN A 106 -8.14 24.17 -4.96
CA GLN A 106 -7.60 22.85 -5.36
C GLN A 106 -7.92 22.51 -6.82
N LEU A 107 -9.15 22.78 -7.26
CA LEU A 107 -9.58 22.54 -8.63
C LEU A 107 -8.86 23.44 -9.63
N VAL A 108 -8.72 24.73 -9.31
CA VAL A 108 -7.98 25.71 -10.12
C VAL A 108 -6.50 25.33 -10.19
N ASN A 109 -5.86 24.95 -9.09
CA ASN A 109 -4.47 24.50 -9.12
C ASN A 109 -4.31 23.23 -9.99
N LEU A 110 -5.27 22.32 -9.95
CA LEU A 110 -5.26 21.12 -10.80
C LEU A 110 -5.39 21.49 -12.29
N LEU A 111 -6.41 22.29 -12.65
CA LEU A 111 -6.77 22.58 -14.04
C LEU A 111 -5.92 23.68 -14.69
N LEU A 112 -5.50 24.69 -13.93
CA LEU A 112 -4.87 25.92 -14.45
C LEU A 112 -3.38 26.05 -14.09
N VAL A 113 -2.88 25.27 -13.13
CA VAL A 113 -1.45 25.24 -12.81
C VAL A 113 -0.84 23.90 -13.25
N GLY A 114 -1.39 22.77 -12.83
CA GLY A 114 -0.85 21.45 -13.16
C GLY A 114 -0.85 21.15 -14.67
N THR A 115 -2.03 21.21 -15.29
CA THR A 115 -2.18 20.89 -16.72
C THR A 115 -1.48 21.90 -17.64
N PRO A 116 -1.58 23.23 -17.44
CA PRO A 116 -0.89 24.20 -18.28
C PRO A 116 0.61 24.20 -18.04
N LEU A 117 1.11 23.93 -16.82
CA LEU A 117 2.55 23.78 -16.60
C LEU A 117 3.10 22.56 -17.34
N ALA A 118 2.40 21.41 -17.31
CA ALA A 118 2.77 20.25 -18.10
C ALA A 118 2.75 20.57 -19.60
N PHE A 119 1.73 21.28 -20.08
CA PHE A 119 1.64 21.74 -21.47
C PHE A 119 2.76 22.71 -21.84
N VAL A 120 3.07 23.70 -21.00
CA VAL A 120 4.16 24.66 -21.21
C VAL A 120 5.51 23.95 -21.21
N ILE A 121 5.74 22.97 -20.32
CA ILE A 121 6.96 22.16 -20.35
C ILE A 121 7.09 21.41 -21.68
N VAL A 122 5.99 20.82 -22.16
CA VAL A 122 5.96 20.13 -23.47
C VAL A 122 6.22 21.11 -24.62
N VAL A 123 5.56 22.27 -24.64
CA VAL A 123 5.74 23.30 -25.69
C VAL A 123 7.15 23.88 -25.65
N LEU A 124 7.69 24.18 -24.47
CA LEU A 124 9.07 24.65 -24.32
C LEU A 124 10.06 23.58 -24.76
N ALA A 125 9.82 22.31 -24.44
CA ALA A 125 10.63 21.22 -24.97
C ALA A 125 10.58 21.20 -26.50
N LEU A 126 9.39 21.22 -27.10
CA LEU A 126 9.22 21.20 -28.56
C LEU A 126 9.84 22.42 -29.27
N THR A 127 9.82 23.60 -28.66
CA THR A 127 10.27 24.86 -29.28
C THR A 127 11.71 25.25 -28.98
N LYS A 128 12.28 24.78 -27.86
CA LYS A 128 13.63 25.14 -27.39
C LYS A 128 14.63 24.01 -27.48
N VAL A 129 14.21 22.79 -27.78
CA VAL A 129 15.10 21.67 -28.09
C VAL A 129 15.17 21.57 -29.61
N PRO A 130 16.29 22.00 -30.25
CA PRO A 130 16.40 22.02 -31.70
C PRO A 130 16.14 20.65 -32.35
N GLN A 131 16.52 19.57 -31.65
CA GLN A 131 16.30 18.18 -32.06
C GLN A 131 14.80 17.82 -32.16
N LEU A 132 13.94 18.42 -31.33
CA LEU A 132 12.49 18.20 -31.40
C LEU A 132 11.84 19.04 -32.51
N ALA A 133 12.37 20.25 -32.75
CA ALA A 133 11.89 21.10 -33.83
C ALA A 133 12.16 20.47 -35.21
N THR A 134 13.32 19.84 -35.40
CA THR A 134 13.66 19.14 -36.65
C THR A 134 12.78 17.93 -36.95
N LEU A 135 12.16 17.31 -35.93
CA LEU A 135 11.22 16.19 -36.11
C LEU A 135 9.83 16.65 -36.57
N LEU A 136 9.53 17.95 -36.51
CA LEU A 136 8.25 18.50 -36.95
C LEU A 136 8.27 18.92 -38.44
N ASP A 137 9.45 18.96 -39.06
CA ASP A 137 9.61 19.31 -40.46
C ASP A 137 9.26 18.13 -41.38
N ALA A 138 8.63 18.42 -42.53
CA ALA A 138 8.27 17.40 -43.52
C ALA A 138 9.53 16.91 -44.28
N GLY A 139 10.24 15.94 -43.68
CA GLY A 139 11.44 15.31 -44.23
C GLY A 139 11.35 13.77 -44.27
N PRO A 140 12.43 13.08 -44.66
CA PRO A 140 12.55 11.63 -44.50
C PRO A 140 12.41 11.25 -43.02
N ALA A 141 11.72 10.15 -42.74
CA ALA A 141 11.44 9.74 -41.36
C ALA A 141 12.72 9.58 -40.53
N ALA A 142 12.89 10.41 -39.50
CA ALA A 142 14.12 10.51 -38.72
C ALA A 142 14.47 9.22 -37.98
N PHE A 143 13.49 8.36 -37.66
CA PHE A 143 13.72 7.08 -36.97
C PHE A 143 14.59 6.08 -37.75
N THR A 144 14.86 6.33 -39.05
CA THR A 144 15.79 5.51 -39.85
C THR A 144 17.26 5.89 -39.62
N SER A 145 17.54 6.99 -38.89
CA SER A 145 18.89 7.47 -38.61
C SER A 145 19.36 7.09 -37.20
N TRP A 146 20.66 6.85 -37.03
CA TRP A 146 21.24 6.59 -35.70
C TRP A 146 21.18 7.82 -34.78
N THR A 147 21.16 9.01 -35.38
CA THR A 147 21.04 10.29 -34.65
C THR A 147 19.75 10.37 -33.84
N PHE A 148 18.62 9.88 -34.38
CA PHE A 148 17.34 9.80 -33.68
C PHE A 148 17.43 9.00 -32.37
N TYR A 149 18.07 7.82 -32.42
CA TYR A 149 18.25 7.00 -31.22
C TYR A 149 19.24 7.63 -30.23
N GLY A 150 20.25 8.34 -30.73
CA GLY A 150 21.17 9.15 -29.92
C GLY A 150 20.44 10.27 -29.15
N ASP A 151 19.56 11.00 -29.83
CA ASP A 151 18.76 12.06 -29.22
C ASP A 151 17.77 11.49 -28.20
N ALA A 152 17.09 10.39 -28.51
CA ALA A 152 16.22 9.69 -27.58
C ALA A 152 16.96 9.24 -26.30
N LEU A 153 18.21 8.79 -26.45
CA LEU A 153 19.08 8.42 -25.34
C LEU A 153 19.41 9.61 -24.45
N VAL A 154 19.81 10.74 -25.04
CA VAL A 154 20.13 11.97 -24.29
C VAL A 154 18.88 12.51 -23.59
N ILE A 155 17.77 12.65 -24.30
CA ILE A 155 16.50 13.14 -23.77
C ILE A 155 16.03 12.26 -22.61
N SER A 156 15.97 10.94 -22.79
CA SER A 156 15.51 10.04 -21.74
C SER A 156 16.43 10.03 -20.51
N THR A 157 17.75 10.15 -20.71
CA THR A 157 18.74 10.25 -19.63
C THR A 157 18.53 11.53 -18.82
N VAL A 158 18.48 12.68 -19.49
CA VAL A 158 18.30 13.98 -18.83
C VAL A 158 16.95 14.05 -18.12
N LEU A 159 15.87 13.61 -18.78
CA LEU A 159 14.53 13.60 -18.17
C LEU A 159 14.47 12.67 -16.97
N PHE A 160 14.91 11.42 -17.11
CA PHE A 160 14.80 10.44 -16.03
C PHE A 160 15.69 10.79 -14.85
N PHE A 161 17.01 10.88 -15.06
CA PHE A 161 17.95 11.14 -13.96
C PHE A 161 17.81 12.56 -13.43
N GLY A 162 17.49 13.55 -14.28
CA GLY A 162 17.15 14.90 -13.87
C GLY A 162 15.92 14.92 -12.97
N ALA A 163 14.82 14.25 -13.34
CA ALA A 163 13.63 14.15 -12.51
C ALA A 163 13.90 13.42 -11.19
N VAL A 164 14.73 12.37 -11.19
CA VAL A 164 15.14 11.66 -9.97
C VAL A 164 15.92 12.58 -9.03
N LEU A 165 16.84 13.40 -9.54
CA LEU A 165 17.64 14.32 -8.72
C LEU A 165 16.81 15.51 -8.22
N VAL A 166 16.06 16.17 -9.12
CA VAL A 166 15.18 17.29 -8.78
C VAL A 166 14.12 16.85 -7.78
N GLY A 167 13.48 15.70 -8.01
CA GLY A 167 12.51 15.15 -7.08
C GLY A 167 13.13 14.89 -5.70
N LEU A 168 14.38 14.41 -5.60
CA LEU A 168 15.04 14.14 -4.32
C LEU A 168 15.29 15.44 -3.54
N VAL A 169 15.60 16.53 -4.25
CA VAL A 169 15.70 17.88 -3.69
C VAL A 169 14.33 18.38 -3.23
N LEU A 170 13.29 18.22 -4.05
CA LEU A 170 11.93 18.66 -3.72
C LEU A 170 11.34 17.93 -2.50
N VAL A 171 11.50 16.61 -2.40
CA VAL A 171 11.02 15.84 -1.23
C VAL A 171 11.73 16.22 0.06
N ARG A 172 12.91 16.84 -0.01
CA ARG A 172 13.58 17.42 1.17
C ARG A 172 13.11 18.82 1.49
N ILE A 173 13.12 19.71 0.50
CA ILE A 173 12.96 21.14 0.71
C ILE A 173 11.49 21.47 0.98
N VAL A 174 10.58 20.97 0.14
CA VAL A 174 9.16 21.34 0.21
C VAL A 174 8.55 20.99 1.57
N PRO A 175 8.64 19.75 2.09
CA PRO A 175 8.12 19.44 3.41
C PRO A 175 8.73 20.30 4.53
N ARG A 176 10.03 20.60 4.47
CA ARG A 176 10.72 21.35 5.54
C ARG A 176 10.31 22.80 5.61
N VAL A 177 10.24 23.47 4.46
CA VAL A 177 9.78 24.86 4.38
C VAL A 177 8.33 24.94 4.83
N LEU A 178 7.49 24.02 4.37
CA LEU A 178 6.09 23.95 4.75
C LEU A 178 5.90 23.64 6.24
N ASN A 179 6.76 22.81 6.84
CA ASN A 179 6.69 22.47 8.26
C ASN A 179 6.95 23.66 9.19
N LEU A 180 7.58 24.75 8.71
CA LEU A 180 7.73 25.98 9.49
C LEU A 180 6.39 26.60 9.88
N PHE A 181 5.33 26.32 9.13
CA PHE A 181 3.98 26.79 9.42
C PHE A 181 3.19 25.86 10.35
N ILE A 182 3.76 24.74 10.79
CA ILE A 182 3.10 23.76 11.64
C ILE A 182 3.71 23.79 13.04
N THR A 183 2.91 24.20 14.02
CA THR A 183 3.18 23.93 15.44
C THR A 183 2.64 22.55 15.83
N PRO A 184 3.46 21.64 16.39
CA PRO A 184 3.01 20.35 16.91
C PRO A 184 1.94 20.50 18.01
N ASP A 185 1.04 19.52 18.11
CA ASP A 185 -0.04 19.40 19.10
C ASP A 185 -1.09 20.53 19.09
N LYS A 186 -0.91 21.56 18.27
CA LYS A 186 -1.90 22.59 18.02
C LYS A 186 -3.01 22.06 17.11
N VAL A 187 -4.25 22.32 17.51
CA VAL A 187 -5.43 22.02 16.71
C VAL A 187 -5.64 23.11 15.67
N TYR A 188 -5.79 22.71 14.41
CA TYR A 188 -6.04 23.61 13.28
C TYR A 188 -7.39 23.30 12.62
N PRO A 189 -8.10 24.30 12.10
CA PRO A 189 -9.31 24.06 11.33
C PRO A 189 -8.98 23.47 9.95
N LEU A 190 -9.79 22.51 9.50
CA LEU A 190 -9.72 21.92 8.15
C LEU A 190 -9.94 22.98 7.06
N TYR A 191 -9.65 22.61 5.81
CA TYR A 191 -9.92 23.43 4.61
C TYR A 191 -9.33 24.85 4.63
N GLY A 192 -8.19 25.06 5.29
CA GLY A 192 -7.46 26.33 5.21
C GLY A 192 -5.99 26.12 4.93
N PHE A 193 -5.20 27.18 5.14
CA PHE A 193 -3.77 27.19 4.84
C PHE A 193 -3.01 26.03 5.52
N HIS A 194 -3.12 25.87 6.85
CA HIS A 194 -2.46 24.80 7.58
C HIS A 194 -2.86 23.39 7.11
N TYR A 195 -4.14 23.21 6.75
CA TYR A 195 -4.60 21.94 6.20
C TYR A 195 -4.02 21.67 4.80
N TRP A 196 -3.89 22.71 3.96
CA TRP A 196 -3.19 22.61 2.68
C TRP A 196 -1.71 22.27 2.88
N VAL A 197 -1.03 22.96 3.81
CA VAL A 197 0.36 22.71 4.20
C VAL A 197 0.55 21.25 4.63
N HIS A 198 -0.30 20.76 5.54
CA HIS A 198 -0.28 19.36 5.98
C HIS A 198 -0.44 18.38 4.80
N ARG A 199 -1.45 18.58 3.94
CA ARG A 199 -1.67 17.72 2.77
C ARG A 199 -0.50 17.76 1.78
N ALA A 200 0.13 18.91 1.62
CA ALA A 200 1.29 19.08 0.75
C ALA A 200 2.53 18.38 1.33
N ILE A 201 2.77 18.48 2.65
CA ILE A 201 3.82 17.71 3.35
C ILE A 201 3.58 16.21 3.17
N ALA A 202 2.39 15.73 3.48
CA ALA A 202 2.04 14.31 3.36
C ALA A 202 2.24 13.82 1.91
N ARG A 203 1.74 14.54 0.90
CA ARG A 203 1.86 14.15 -0.50
C ARG A 203 3.31 14.14 -1.01
N THR A 204 4.12 15.12 -0.63
CA THR A 204 5.49 15.25 -1.14
C THR A 204 6.48 14.35 -0.42
N SER A 205 6.27 14.06 0.86
CA SER A 205 7.17 13.19 1.64
C SER A 205 6.88 11.69 1.52
N ASN A 206 5.68 11.29 1.08
CA ASN A 206 5.31 9.88 0.82
C ASN A 206 5.51 9.46 -0.65
N SER A 207 6.71 9.72 -1.20
CA SER A 207 7.03 9.31 -2.58
C SER A 207 7.30 7.80 -2.67
N ARG A 208 6.43 7.08 -3.38
CA ARG A 208 6.60 5.63 -3.65
C ARG A 208 7.92 5.33 -4.36
N PHE A 209 8.33 6.17 -5.32
CA PHE A 209 9.57 5.94 -6.08
C PHE A 209 10.81 5.92 -5.18
N TYR A 210 10.97 6.93 -4.31
CA TYR A 210 12.14 6.99 -3.41
C TYR A 210 12.04 5.97 -2.28
N MET A 211 10.83 5.70 -1.78
CA MET A 211 10.65 4.67 -0.77
C MET A 211 11.02 3.29 -1.31
N THR A 212 10.63 2.94 -2.55
CA THR A 212 11.09 1.70 -3.20
C THR A 212 12.58 1.74 -3.51
N LEU A 213 13.14 2.87 -3.94
CA LEU A 213 14.57 2.99 -4.25
C LEU A 213 15.45 2.75 -3.03
N PHE A 214 15.10 3.32 -1.86
CA PHE A 214 15.92 3.25 -0.65
C PHE A 214 15.47 2.18 0.34
N GLY A 215 14.18 1.87 0.44
CA GLY A 215 13.61 0.86 1.34
C GLY A 215 14.20 -0.53 1.08
N GLY A 216 14.24 -1.41 2.08
CA GLY A 216 14.94 -2.70 1.96
C GLY A 216 16.43 -2.56 1.65
N THR A 217 17.03 -1.40 1.90
CA THR A 217 18.48 -1.20 1.78
C THR A 217 19.01 -0.42 2.97
N SER A 218 20.31 -0.47 3.18
CA SER A 218 21.00 0.32 4.20
C SER A 218 20.83 1.83 4.02
N TYR A 219 20.48 2.30 2.83
CA TYR A 219 20.31 3.72 2.55
C TYR A 219 18.99 4.30 3.10
N ILE A 220 18.03 3.44 3.49
CA ILE A 220 16.72 3.89 3.96
C ILE A 220 16.80 4.78 5.20
N ILE A 221 17.70 4.45 6.15
CA ILE A 221 17.85 5.26 7.37
C ILE A 221 18.31 6.69 7.05
N HIS A 222 19.14 6.84 6.01
CA HIS A 222 19.63 8.14 5.57
C HIS A 222 18.51 8.90 4.86
N TYR A 223 17.73 8.21 4.02
CA TYR A 223 16.58 8.80 3.34
C TYR A 223 15.48 9.25 4.31
N LEU A 224 15.11 8.44 5.30
CA LEU A 224 14.09 8.81 6.29
C LEU A 224 14.54 9.98 7.19
N ARG A 225 15.82 9.99 7.63
CA ARG A 225 16.41 11.17 8.29
C ARG A 225 16.42 12.38 7.38
N TRP A 226 16.72 12.17 6.10
CA TRP A 226 16.67 13.19 5.06
C TRP A 226 15.24 13.68 4.79
N LEU A 227 14.19 12.91 5.06
CA LEU A 227 12.81 13.40 5.02
C LEU A 227 12.45 14.21 6.27
N GLY A 228 12.87 13.75 7.45
CA GLY A 228 12.61 14.44 8.72
C GLY A 228 12.47 13.54 9.95
N TYR A 229 12.59 12.23 9.80
CA TYR A 229 12.44 11.29 10.92
C TYR A 229 13.56 11.46 11.94
N ASP A 230 13.21 11.27 13.21
CA ASP A 230 14.19 11.13 14.29
C ASP A 230 14.63 9.67 14.41
N LEU A 231 15.77 9.37 13.80
CA LEU A 231 16.45 8.07 13.81
C LEU A 231 17.84 8.18 14.47
N ARG A 232 17.98 9.04 15.50
CA ARG A 232 19.26 9.24 16.19
C ARG A 232 19.68 7.95 16.90
N GLY A 233 20.94 7.55 16.70
CA GLY A 233 21.50 6.35 17.34
C GLY A 233 21.04 5.02 16.74
N VAL A 234 20.27 5.02 15.63
CA VAL A 234 19.76 3.77 15.01
C VAL A 234 20.91 2.90 14.51
N ARG A 235 20.93 1.66 15.01
CA ARG A 235 21.80 0.58 14.53
C ARG A 235 21.36 0.11 13.14
N GLN A 236 22.29 0.08 12.21
CA GLN A 236 22.06 -0.38 10.83
C GLN A 236 21.95 -1.91 10.79
N THR A 237 20.86 -2.42 10.21
CA THR A 237 20.63 -3.86 9.94
C THR A 237 20.71 -4.18 8.45
N GLY A 238 20.87 -3.16 7.60
CA GLY A 238 20.94 -3.27 6.16
C GLY A 238 19.58 -3.41 5.46
N SER A 239 18.51 -3.63 6.23
CA SER A 239 17.10 -3.62 5.80
C SER A 239 16.19 -3.11 6.94
N ASN A 240 16.56 -2.01 7.61
CA ASN A 240 15.84 -1.48 8.78
C ASN A 240 14.37 -1.14 8.51
N PHE A 241 14.03 -0.73 7.29
CA PHE A 241 12.69 -0.34 6.88
C PHE A 241 12.41 -0.90 5.49
N GLY A 242 11.23 -1.46 5.27
CA GLY A 242 10.76 -1.93 3.97
C GLY A 242 10.53 -0.81 2.94
N GLU A 243 9.95 -1.19 1.81
CA GLU A 243 9.63 -0.35 0.65
C GLU A 243 8.28 0.37 0.75
N MET A 244 7.45 0.03 1.75
CA MET A 244 6.08 0.54 1.90
C MET A 244 5.84 1.25 3.25
N VAL A 245 6.76 2.13 3.66
CA VAL A 245 6.57 3.00 4.84
C VAL A 245 5.88 4.30 4.45
N LYS A 246 4.91 4.74 5.26
CA LYS A 246 4.22 6.03 5.10
C LYS A 246 3.90 6.71 6.44
N HIS A 247 3.60 7.99 6.37
CA HIS A 247 3.32 8.86 7.53
C HIS A 247 2.36 10.00 7.15
N ASP A 248 1.71 10.67 8.11
CA ASP A 248 1.08 11.97 7.84
C ASP A 248 2.14 13.09 7.73
N THR A 249 3.13 13.09 8.62
CA THR A 249 4.29 13.99 8.57
C THR A 249 5.57 13.28 8.98
N PRO A 250 6.73 13.51 8.33
CA PRO A 250 7.98 12.86 8.73
C PRO A 250 8.59 13.51 9.98
N PHE A 251 8.21 14.74 10.33
CA PHE A 251 8.87 15.56 11.36
C PHE A 251 8.47 15.21 12.80
N LEU A 252 7.40 14.43 12.94
CA LEU A 252 6.84 13.98 14.23
C LEU A 252 6.86 12.45 14.32
N SER A 253 7.86 11.83 13.69
CA SER A 253 8.07 10.39 13.67
C SER A 253 9.44 10.06 14.25
N SER A 254 9.48 9.33 15.36
CA SER A 254 10.70 8.79 15.96
C SER A 254 10.66 7.27 16.01
N VAL A 255 11.81 6.64 15.75
CA VAL A 255 11.98 5.19 15.85
C VAL A 255 13.25 4.88 16.63
N GLY A 256 13.13 4.08 17.67
CA GLY A 256 14.23 3.68 18.55
C GLY A 256 15.31 2.85 17.85
N SER A 257 16.49 2.77 18.45
CA SER A 257 17.60 1.99 17.91
C SER A 257 17.30 0.49 17.93
N GLY A 258 17.89 -0.25 17.01
CA GLY A 258 17.68 -1.69 16.88
C GLY A 258 16.33 -2.10 16.28
N THR A 259 15.40 -1.15 16.14
CA THR A 259 14.09 -1.41 15.56
C THR A 259 14.17 -1.72 14.06
N MET A 260 13.48 -2.78 13.66
CA MET A 260 13.30 -3.19 12.28
C MET A 260 11.82 -3.14 11.90
N VAL A 261 11.54 -2.54 10.75
CA VAL A 261 10.23 -2.43 10.17
C VAL A 261 10.24 -3.16 8.84
N ALA A 262 9.36 -4.13 8.69
CA ALA A 262 9.08 -4.76 7.42
C ALA A 262 8.30 -3.79 6.51
N ASP A 263 7.24 -4.25 5.84
CA ASP A 263 6.53 -3.47 4.85
C ASP A 263 5.15 -2.99 5.29
N GLY A 264 4.69 -1.84 4.81
CA GLY A 264 3.32 -1.38 5.05
C GLY A 264 3.10 -0.70 6.41
N LEU A 265 4.16 -0.18 7.04
CA LEU A 265 4.01 0.68 8.22
C LEU A 265 3.33 1.99 7.83
N SER A 266 2.20 2.30 8.48
CA SER A 266 1.55 3.62 8.45
C SER A 266 1.69 4.31 9.81
N ILE A 267 2.53 5.33 9.88
CA ILE A 267 2.62 6.19 11.07
C ILE A 267 1.47 7.19 11.05
N MET A 268 0.51 7.01 11.96
CA MET A 268 -0.68 7.84 12.07
C MET A 268 -0.41 8.97 13.07
N ASN A 269 0.28 10.02 12.60
CA ASN A 269 0.60 11.20 13.39
C ASN A 269 -0.30 12.41 13.09
N ALA A 270 -1.41 12.21 12.39
CA ALA A 270 -2.50 13.17 12.32
C ALA A 270 -3.76 12.61 12.97
N ASP A 271 -4.40 13.40 13.82
CA ASP A 271 -5.76 13.19 14.31
C ASP A 271 -6.73 14.09 13.54
N PHE A 272 -7.96 13.63 13.34
CA PHE A 272 -9.00 14.37 12.64
C PHE A 272 -10.30 14.35 13.44
N SER A 273 -10.96 15.50 13.51
CA SER A 273 -12.41 15.58 13.69
C SER A 273 -13.06 15.88 12.33
N ASN A 274 -14.38 16.07 12.32
CA ASN A 274 -15.12 16.51 11.14
C ASN A 274 -14.72 17.90 10.62
N THR A 275 -14.02 18.70 11.42
CA THR A 275 -13.75 20.13 11.15
C THR A 275 -12.35 20.60 11.54
N SER A 276 -11.57 19.78 12.23
CA SER A 276 -10.22 20.12 12.68
C SER A 276 -9.23 18.97 12.49
N PHE A 277 -7.94 19.28 12.58
CA PHE A 277 -6.87 18.30 12.63
C PHE A 277 -5.77 18.73 13.60
N ARG A 278 -5.05 17.76 14.15
CA ARG A 278 -3.87 17.95 15.00
C ARG A 278 -2.76 17.02 14.55
N LEU A 279 -1.53 17.50 14.56
CA LEU A 279 -0.36 16.67 14.31
C LEU A 279 0.39 16.42 15.61
N SER A 280 0.57 15.14 15.97
CA SER A 280 1.14 14.72 17.25
C SER A 280 2.30 13.77 17.06
N ARG A 281 3.21 13.71 18.03
CA ARG A 281 4.40 12.86 17.94
C ARG A 281 4.01 11.38 18.04
N VAL A 282 4.54 10.57 17.12
CA VAL A 282 4.55 9.11 17.22
C VAL A 282 5.99 8.66 17.49
N SER A 283 6.17 7.87 18.54
CA SER A 283 7.45 7.26 18.89
C SER A 283 7.31 5.75 18.95
N ILE A 284 8.07 5.06 18.11
CA ILE A 284 8.22 3.61 18.16
C ILE A 284 9.44 3.30 19.03
N GLY A 285 9.28 2.44 20.03
CA GLY A 285 10.34 2.03 20.95
C GLY A 285 11.55 1.36 20.26
N ALA A 286 12.60 1.13 21.05
CA ALA A 286 13.85 0.48 20.64
C ALA A 286 13.70 -1.05 20.59
N GLU A 287 14.59 -1.72 19.83
CA GLU A 287 14.63 -3.19 19.66
C GLU A 287 13.29 -3.83 19.26
N ASN A 288 12.41 -3.05 18.64
CA ASN A 288 11.12 -3.51 18.16
C ASN A 288 11.24 -4.20 16.80
N PHE A 289 10.41 -5.19 16.56
CA PHE A 289 10.17 -5.72 15.22
C PHE A 289 8.74 -5.39 14.79
N LEU A 290 8.57 -4.76 13.63
CA LEU A 290 7.27 -4.43 13.05
C LEU A 290 7.08 -5.25 11.77
N GLY A 291 6.13 -6.19 11.81
CA GLY A 291 5.68 -6.97 10.68
C GLY A 291 4.89 -6.15 9.66
N ASN A 292 4.20 -6.84 8.76
CA ASN A 292 3.61 -6.17 7.60
C ASN A 292 2.26 -5.51 7.91
N MET A 293 1.93 -4.42 7.23
CA MET A 293 0.61 -3.76 7.26
C MET A 293 0.18 -3.29 8.66
N ILE A 294 1.07 -2.57 9.36
CA ILE A 294 0.82 -2.03 10.70
C ILE A 294 0.41 -0.57 10.59
N ALA A 295 -0.82 -0.26 11.03
CA ALA A 295 -1.24 1.09 11.32
C ALA A 295 -0.82 1.43 12.76
N TYR A 296 0.15 2.34 12.91
CA TYR A 296 0.76 2.70 14.19
C TYR A 296 0.26 4.08 14.65
N PRO A 297 -0.66 4.14 15.62
CA PRO A 297 -1.25 5.38 16.11
C PRO A 297 -0.34 6.18 17.03
N ALA A 298 -0.60 7.49 17.12
CA ALA A 298 -0.14 8.29 18.25
C ALA A 298 -0.68 7.67 19.55
N GLU A 299 0.13 7.69 20.61
CA GLU A 299 -0.21 7.15 21.93
C GLU A 299 -0.43 5.62 21.97
N GLY A 300 0.05 4.88 20.97
CA GLY A 300 0.08 3.42 21.01
C GLY A 300 0.73 2.90 22.29
N LYS A 301 0.11 1.90 22.94
CA LYS A 301 0.55 1.33 24.22
C LYS A 301 1.63 0.26 24.03
N THR A 302 2.72 0.63 23.36
CA THR A 302 3.87 -0.24 23.11
C THR A 302 5.17 0.49 23.48
N GLY A 303 6.03 -0.16 24.24
CA GLY A 303 7.36 0.30 24.63
C GLY A 303 8.45 -0.34 23.77
N ASP A 304 9.53 -0.74 24.43
CA ASP A 304 10.71 -1.33 23.82
C ASP A 304 10.61 -2.87 23.72
N ASN A 305 11.45 -3.44 22.85
CA ASN A 305 11.61 -4.87 22.64
C ASN A 305 10.30 -5.64 22.39
N CYS A 306 9.38 -5.06 21.62
CA CYS A 306 8.14 -5.66 21.18
C CYS A 306 8.24 -6.26 19.78
N LEU A 307 7.58 -7.41 19.56
CA LEU A 307 7.31 -7.94 18.22
C LEU A 307 5.86 -7.61 17.85
N LEU A 308 5.64 -6.75 16.88
CA LEU A 308 4.33 -6.43 16.31
C LEU A 308 4.13 -7.31 15.06
N ALA A 309 3.27 -8.31 15.15
CA ALA A 309 3.05 -9.23 14.04
C ALA A 309 2.31 -8.57 12.86
N THR A 310 2.34 -9.23 11.70
CA THR A 310 1.60 -8.79 10.50
C THR A 310 0.12 -8.54 10.84
N LYS A 311 -0.40 -7.38 10.39
CA LYS A 311 -1.77 -6.89 10.63
C LYS A 311 -2.18 -6.76 12.10
N VAL A 312 -1.25 -6.71 13.07
CA VAL A 312 -1.63 -6.48 14.47
C VAL A 312 -2.30 -5.10 14.63
N MET A 313 -3.36 -5.03 15.43
CA MET A 313 -3.93 -3.77 15.88
C MET A 313 -3.09 -3.25 17.04
N VAL A 314 -2.39 -2.13 16.86
CA VAL A 314 -1.62 -1.53 17.97
C VAL A 314 -2.60 -1.05 19.06
N PRO A 315 -2.47 -1.51 20.32
CA PRO A 315 -3.40 -1.15 21.39
C PRO A 315 -3.29 0.34 21.73
N LEU A 316 -4.42 0.93 22.10
CA LEU A 316 -4.53 2.34 22.48
C LEU A 316 -4.83 2.53 23.97
N ASP A 317 -5.14 1.43 24.65
CA ASP A 317 -5.60 1.32 26.02
C ASP A 317 -4.83 0.23 26.80
N GLY A 318 -5.06 0.18 28.10
CA GLY A 318 -4.34 -0.71 29.00
C GLY A 318 -2.86 -0.31 29.22
N PRO A 319 -2.07 -1.20 29.85
CA PRO A 319 -0.66 -0.92 30.15
C PRO A 319 0.20 -0.88 28.89
N VAL A 320 1.29 -0.10 28.94
CA VAL A 320 2.31 -0.13 27.89
C VAL A 320 2.92 -1.53 27.85
N ARG A 321 2.90 -2.15 26.66
CA ARG A 321 3.48 -3.48 26.43
C ARG A 321 4.96 -3.37 26.10
N GLU A 322 5.80 -4.15 26.78
CA GLU A 322 7.26 -4.13 26.62
C GLU A 322 7.79 -5.56 26.72
N GLY A 323 8.78 -5.93 25.91
CA GLY A 323 9.40 -7.26 25.97
C GLY A 323 8.50 -8.42 25.52
N VAL A 324 7.39 -8.13 24.84
CA VAL A 324 6.37 -9.13 24.41
C VAL A 324 6.15 -9.09 22.91
N GLY A 325 5.67 -10.18 22.33
CA GLY A 325 5.08 -10.17 21.00
C GLY A 325 3.59 -9.85 21.06
N MET A 326 3.02 -9.32 19.99
CA MET A 326 1.60 -9.02 19.86
C MET A 326 1.08 -9.43 18.48
N LEU A 327 -0.10 -10.01 18.46
CA LEU A 327 -0.78 -10.51 17.27
C LEU A 327 -2.29 -10.24 17.34
N GLY A 328 -2.92 -10.09 16.19
CA GLY A 328 -4.37 -10.05 16.07
C GLY A 328 -5.00 -8.66 16.11
N ALA A 329 -6.30 -8.62 15.87
CA ALA A 329 -7.15 -7.44 15.99
C ALA A 329 -8.51 -7.89 16.58
N PRO A 330 -8.81 -7.62 17.87
CA PRO A 330 -7.96 -6.95 18.86
C PRO A 330 -6.65 -7.71 19.14
N SER A 331 -5.61 -6.99 19.53
CA SER A 331 -4.31 -7.60 19.81
C SER A 331 -4.30 -8.39 21.10
N PHE A 332 -3.59 -9.51 21.11
CA PHE A 332 -3.23 -10.27 22.30
C PHE A 332 -1.73 -10.57 22.31
N GLU A 333 -1.18 -10.85 23.50
CA GLU A 333 0.24 -11.14 23.68
C GLU A 333 0.62 -12.53 23.19
N ILE A 334 1.78 -12.61 22.56
CA ILE A 334 2.48 -13.83 22.18
C ILE A 334 3.93 -13.74 22.67
N PRO A 335 4.69 -14.84 22.71
CA PRO A 335 6.12 -14.78 23.01
C PRO A 335 6.87 -13.81 22.07
N ARG A 336 7.80 -13.01 22.62
CA ARG A 336 8.60 -12.02 21.86
C ARG A 336 9.51 -12.68 20.82
N SER A 337 10.09 -13.82 21.15
CA SER A 337 10.93 -14.62 20.27
C SER A 337 10.61 -16.10 20.43
N VAL A 338 11.04 -16.90 19.45
CA VAL A 338 11.06 -18.35 19.55
C VAL A 338 12.47 -18.85 19.20
N LYS A 339 12.95 -19.88 19.90
CA LYS A 339 14.34 -20.38 19.80
C LYS A 339 14.83 -20.64 18.37
N ARG A 340 13.95 -21.11 17.48
CA ARG A 340 14.29 -21.37 16.07
C ARG A 340 14.68 -20.12 15.29
N ASP A 341 14.13 -18.96 15.65
CA ASP A 341 14.39 -17.70 14.93
C ASP A 341 15.67 -17.04 15.45
N GLU A 342 16.00 -17.25 16.74
CA GLU A 342 17.28 -16.83 17.32
C GLU A 342 18.49 -17.51 16.67
N GLN A 343 18.31 -18.73 16.13
CA GLN A 343 19.37 -19.47 15.42
C GLN A 343 19.72 -18.86 14.06
N LEU A 344 18.88 -17.98 13.50
CA LEU A 344 19.14 -17.29 12.23
C LEU A 344 19.98 -16.00 12.43
N ASN A 345 20.27 -15.64 13.68
CA ASN A 345 21.07 -14.48 14.01
C ASN A 345 22.57 -14.72 13.77
N VAL A 346 23.26 -13.62 13.46
CA VAL A 346 24.71 -13.64 13.26
C VAL A 346 25.40 -13.62 14.63
N GLY A 347 26.18 -14.66 14.94
CA GLY A 347 26.73 -14.88 16.28
C GLY A 347 27.89 -13.97 16.72
N SER A 348 28.50 -13.18 15.83
CA SER A 348 29.56 -12.23 16.20
C SER A 348 29.43 -10.86 15.52
N GLU A 349 29.82 -9.79 16.21
CA GLU A 349 29.77 -8.43 15.66
C GLU A 349 30.70 -8.23 14.46
N ASP A 350 31.85 -8.90 14.44
CA ASP A 350 32.79 -8.86 13.32
C ASP A 350 32.20 -9.48 12.05
N GLU A 351 31.52 -10.62 12.21
CA GLU A 351 30.80 -11.29 11.14
C GLU A 351 29.69 -10.37 10.60
N LEU A 352 28.92 -9.77 11.51
CA LEU A 352 27.85 -8.83 11.15
C LEU A 352 28.39 -7.64 10.35
N ARG A 353 29.48 -7.02 10.80
CA ARG A 353 30.13 -5.91 10.09
C ARG A 353 30.59 -6.32 8.69
N ARG A 354 31.18 -7.52 8.55
CA ARG A 354 31.62 -8.03 7.24
C ARG A 354 30.43 -8.30 6.30
N ARG A 355 29.38 -8.94 6.81
CA ARG A 355 28.16 -9.24 6.03
C ARG A 355 27.41 -7.97 5.64
N LEU A 356 27.34 -6.97 6.52
CA LEU A 356 26.75 -5.65 6.21
C LEU A 356 27.51 -4.94 5.08
N ARG A 357 28.85 -4.98 5.08
CA ARG A 357 29.63 -4.41 3.96
C ARG A 357 29.32 -5.10 2.64
N ALA A 358 29.25 -6.43 2.63
CA ALA A 358 28.88 -7.20 1.44
C ALA A 358 27.44 -6.91 1.00
N LYS A 359 26.50 -6.80 1.95
CA LYS A 359 25.11 -6.41 1.70
C LYS A 359 25.02 -5.01 1.10
N ASN A 360 25.81 -4.04 1.57
CA ASN A 360 25.82 -2.69 1.01
C ASN A 360 26.20 -2.69 -0.47
N VAL A 361 27.22 -3.46 -0.86
CA VAL A 361 27.59 -3.62 -2.28
C VAL A 361 26.41 -4.21 -3.07
N HIS A 362 25.78 -5.25 -2.52
CA HIS A 362 24.62 -5.87 -3.15
C HIS A 362 23.44 -4.90 -3.31
N ASN A 363 23.17 -4.09 -2.27
CA ASN A 363 22.13 -3.06 -2.24
C ASN A 363 22.38 -2.00 -3.31
N THR A 364 23.60 -1.49 -3.43
CA THR A 364 23.98 -0.52 -4.46
C THR A 364 23.76 -1.07 -5.86
N ILE A 365 24.12 -2.33 -6.11
CA ILE A 365 23.86 -2.99 -7.40
C ILE A 365 22.35 -3.12 -7.65
N SER A 366 21.57 -3.52 -6.65
CA SER A 366 20.10 -3.64 -6.76
C SER A 366 19.45 -2.28 -7.06
N MET A 367 19.92 -1.20 -6.44
CA MET A 367 19.47 0.18 -6.73
C MET A 367 19.86 0.64 -8.12
N ALA A 368 21.09 0.34 -8.57
CA ALA A 368 21.53 0.67 -9.92
C ALA A 368 20.69 -0.08 -10.97
N LEU A 369 20.40 -1.37 -10.74
CA LEU A 369 19.52 -2.17 -11.61
C LEU A 369 18.08 -1.66 -11.60
N PHE A 370 17.56 -1.25 -10.44
CA PHE A 370 16.26 -0.59 -10.33
C PHE A 370 16.22 0.65 -11.23
N LEU A 371 17.19 1.55 -11.11
CA LEU A 371 17.26 2.77 -11.90
C LEU A 371 17.43 2.47 -13.39
N LEU A 372 18.30 1.53 -13.74
CA LEU A 372 18.56 1.11 -15.12
C LEU A 372 17.29 0.57 -15.78
N VAL A 373 16.55 -0.32 -15.11
CA VAL A 373 15.30 -0.89 -15.65
C VAL A 373 14.25 0.19 -15.86
N ARG A 374 14.04 1.11 -14.89
CA ARG A 374 13.08 2.21 -15.10
C ARG A 374 13.55 3.18 -16.19
N TRP A 375 14.85 3.44 -16.30
CA TRP A 375 15.39 4.30 -17.36
C TRP A 375 15.23 3.69 -18.74
N ILE A 376 15.53 2.39 -18.93
CA ILE A 376 15.30 1.69 -20.20
C ILE A 376 13.83 1.75 -20.60
N PHE A 377 12.92 1.60 -19.64
CA PHE A 377 11.49 1.76 -19.87
C PHE A 377 11.14 3.17 -20.35
N VAL A 378 11.66 4.21 -19.70
CA VAL A 378 11.47 5.61 -20.13
C VAL A 378 12.08 5.85 -21.50
N LEU A 379 13.28 5.35 -21.77
CA LEU A 379 13.92 5.43 -23.09
C LEU A 379 13.05 4.84 -24.19
N ALA A 380 12.49 3.65 -23.97
CA ALA A 380 11.60 3.02 -24.95
C ALA A 380 10.32 3.85 -25.18
N ILE A 381 9.72 4.41 -24.13
CA ILE A 381 8.58 5.32 -24.25
C ILE A 381 8.97 6.59 -25.02
N THR A 382 10.14 7.17 -24.73
CA THR A 382 10.67 8.33 -25.43
C THR A 382 10.83 8.02 -26.92
N VAL A 383 11.44 6.89 -27.28
CA VAL A 383 11.58 6.45 -28.67
C VAL A 383 10.21 6.35 -29.36
N LEU A 384 9.22 5.72 -28.71
CA LEU A 384 7.87 5.58 -29.29
C LEU A 384 7.20 6.94 -29.54
N TYR A 385 7.29 7.87 -28.58
CA TYR A 385 6.66 9.19 -28.75
C TYR A 385 7.45 10.11 -29.69
N LEU A 386 8.78 10.02 -29.75
CA LEU A 386 9.57 10.73 -30.76
C LEU A 386 9.24 10.24 -32.17
N ALA A 387 9.05 8.92 -32.36
CA ALA A 387 8.59 8.36 -33.63
C ALA A 387 7.17 8.82 -33.98
N ALA A 388 6.29 8.96 -32.98
CA ALA A 388 4.95 9.52 -33.19
C ALA A 388 5.00 11.00 -33.61
N ILE A 389 5.90 11.79 -33.04
CA ILE A 389 6.13 13.19 -33.44
C ILE A 389 6.64 13.26 -34.89
N ASP A 390 7.64 12.44 -35.24
CA ASP A 390 8.22 12.36 -36.60
C ASP A 390 7.18 11.99 -37.67
N LEU A 391 6.24 11.12 -37.33
CA LEU A 391 5.17 10.67 -38.22
C LEU A 391 3.93 11.57 -38.22
N TRP A 392 3.85 12.57 -37.33
CA TRP A 392 2.67 13.43 -37.16
C TRP A 392 2.26 14.12 -38.46
N ALA A 393 3.21 14.64 -39.22
CA ALA A 393 2.91 15.35 -40.48
C ALA A 393 2.18 14.45 -41.50
N SER A 394 2.41 13.14 -41.45
CA SER A 394 1.85 12.15 -42.38
C SER A 394 0.54 11.52 -41.89
N LEU A 395 0.41 11.25 -40.59
CA LEU A 395 -0.69 10.47 -40.01
C LEU A 395 -1.61 11.27 -39.08
N GLY A 396 -1.27 12.54 -38.80
CA GLY A 396 -2.01 13.41 -37.89
C GLY A 396 -2.17 12.80 -36.49
N ALA A 397 -3.28 13.13 -35.81
CA ALA A 397 -3.51 12.71 -34.43
C ALA A 397 -3.64 11.21 -34.19
N LEU A 398 -3.91 10.42 -35.23
CA LEU A 398 -4.02 8.96 -35.12
C LEU A 398 -2.72 8.33 -34.62
N VAL A 399 -1.55 8.88 -34.98
CA VAL A 399 -0.25 8.31 -34.59
C VAL A 399 -0.04 8.33 -33.07
N PHE A 400 -0.51 9.37 -32.38
CA PHE A 400 -0.42 9.45 -30.93
C PHE A 400 -1.34 8.45 -30.24
N ALA A 401 -2.55 8.23 -30.78
CA ALA A 401 -3.44 7.18 -30.29
C ALA A 401 -2.81 5.78 -30.44
N LEU A 402 -2.19 5.50 -31.58
CA LEU A 402 -1.46 4.26 -31.82
C LEU A 402 -0.24 4.11 -30.90
N ALA A 403 0.53 5.18 -30.71
CA ALA A 403 1.67 5.19 -29.78
C ALA A 403 1.22 4.94 -28.34
N THR A 404 0.13 5.56 -27.87
CA THR A 404 -0.43 5.31 -26.55
C THR A 404 -0.90 3.85 -26.40
N ALA A 405 -1.60 3.30 -27.40
CA ALA A 405 -1.98 1.89 -27.39
C ALA A 405 -0.75 0.96 -27.35
N ALA A 406 0.29 1.28 -28.12
CA ALA A 406 1.56 0.55 -28.12
C ALA A 406 2.26 0.63 -26.75
N VAL A 407 2.24 1.78 -26.07
CA VAL A 407 2.79 1.94 -24.72
C VAL A 407 2.09 1.04 -23.71
N VAL A 408 0.76 0.86 -23.79
CA VAL A 408 0.04 -0.06 -22.90
C VAL A 408 0.52 -1.50 -23.10
N VAL A 409 0.57 -1.96 -24.35
CA VAL A 409 1.04 -3.32 -24.69
C VAL A 409 2.51 -3.52 -24.30
N PHE A 410 3.36 -2.53 -24.64
CA PHE A 410 4.77 -2.51 -24.28
C PHE A 410 4.97 -2.55 -22.77
N THR A 411 4.16 -1.83 -21.99
CA THR A 411 4.24 -1.84 -20.53
C THR A 411 4.04 -3.24 -19.97
N VAL A 412 3.03 -3.97 -20.45
CA VAL A 412 2.80 -5.35 -20.03
C VAL A 412 3.96 -6.24 -20.46
N ALA A 413 4.35 -6.20 -21.73
CA ALA A 413 5.41 -7.05 -22.29
C ALA A 413 6.77 -6.81 -21.61
N TYR A 414 7.15 -5.55 -21.43
CA TYR A 414 8.39 -5.13 -20.78
C TYR A 414 8.45 -5.60 -19.33
N ASN A 415 7.41 -5.34 -18.54
CA ASN A 415 7.42 -5.73 -17.13
C ASN A 415 7.38 -7.26 -17.00
N VAL A 416 6.65 -7.99 -17.85
CA VAL A 416 6.70 -9.46 -17.91
C VAL A 416 8.10 -9.98 -18.28
N LEU A 417 8.82 -9.30 -19.18
CA LEU A 417 10.18 -9.68 -19.53
C LEU A 417 11.13 -9.47 -18.35
N VAL A 418 11.13 -8.28 -17.75
CA VAL A 418 11.94 -7.97 -16.56
C VAL A 418 11.66 -8.98 -15.46
N ASP A 419 10.39 -9.26 -15.21
CA ASP A 419 9.93 -10.27 -14.27
C ASP A 419 10.60 -11.63 -14.48
N ARG A 420 10.56 -12.14 -15.72
CA ARG A 420 11.12 -13.44 -16.10
C ARG A 420 12.64 -13.46 -15.97
N LEU A 421 13.31 -12.37 -16.35
CA LEU A 421 14.77 -12.24 -16.24
C LEU A 421 15.25 -12.30 -14.78
N PHE A 422 14.50 -11.69 -13.86
CA PHE A 422 14.89 -11.60 -12.45
C PHE A 422 14.29 -12.73 -11.59
N ARG A 423 13.30 -13.48 -12.07
CA ARG A 423 12.65 -14.60 -11.37
C ARG A 423 13.62 -15.64 -10.78
N PRO A 424 14.72 -16.06 -11.45
CA PRO A 424 15.65 -17.04 -10.89
C PRO A 424 16.36 -16.58 -9.60
N LEU A 425 16.26 -15.30 -9.24
CA LEU A 425 16.81 -14.76 -8.00
C LEU A 425 15.91 -15.03 -6.78
N GLN A 426 14.66 -15.44 -6.97
CA GLN A 426 13.78 -15.73 -5.86
C GLN A 426 14.32 -16.92 -5.03
N ALA A 427 14.34 -16.77 -3.71
CA ALA A 427 14.68 -17.84 -2.78
C ALA A 427 13.40 -18.41 -2.15
N LEU A 428 13.17 -19.71 -2.37
CA LEU A 428 12.21 -20.50 -1.60
C LEU A 428 12.98 -21.10 -0.41
N GLN A 429 12.66 -20.67 0.81
CA GLN A 429 13.40 -20.98 2.03
C GLN A 429 12.42 -21.38 3.15
N PRO A 430 11.85 -22.60 3.12
CA PRO A 430 10.86 -23.02 4.13
C PRO A 430 11.46 -23.12 5.53
N GLU A 431 12.72 -23.57 5.63
CA GLU A 431 13.48 -23.64 6.89
C GLU A 431 14.00 -22.26 7.35
N GLY A 432 14.06 -21.32 6.41
CA GLY A 432 14.50 -19.94 6.63
C GLY A 432 15.99 -19.72 6.43
N CYS A 433 16.36 -18.45 6.27
CA CYS A 433 17.74 -17.99 6.26
C CYS A 433 17.84 -16.61 6.93
N SER A 434 19.07 -16.16 7.22
CA SER A 434 19.29 -14.83 7.78
C SER A 434 19.08 -13.74 6.73
N ILE A 435 18.64 -12.55 7.14
CA ILE A 435 18.64 -11.36 6.25
C ILE A 435 20.05 -10.92 5.82
N TYR A 436 21.07 -11.54 6.39
CA TYR A 436 22.48 -11.37 6.04
C TYR A 436 23.03 -12.46 5.13
N ASP A 437 22.18 -13.39 4.66
CA ASP A 437 22.58 -14.42 3.72
C ASP A 437 22.29 -14.01 2.27
N ARG A 438 23.14 -14.48 1.34
CA ARG A 438 23.01 -14.18 -0.08
C ARG A 438 21.68 -14.65 -0.68
N ALA A 439 21.07 -15.70 -0.12
CA ALA A 439 19.76 -16.17 -0.57
C ALA A 439 18.69 -15.09 -0.40
N PHE A 440 18.62 -14.45 0.76
CA PHE A 440 17.73 -13.33 1.00
C PHE A 440 18.05 -12.14 0.10
N TRP A 441 19.33 -11.76 -0.01
CA TRP A 441 19.72 -10.61 -0.84
C TRP A 441 19.29 -10.77 -2.31
N ARG A 442 19.42 -11.97 -2.87
CA ARG A 442 18.93 -12.27 -4.23
C ARG A 442 17.41 -12.08 -4.33
N HIS A 443 16.67 -12.55 -3.34
CA HIS A 443 15.21 -12.40 -3.30
C HIS A 443 14.79 -10.92 -3.15
N GLU A 444 15.46 -10.17 -2.28
CA GLU A 444 15.28 -8.72 -2.09
C GLU A 444 15.57 -7.94 -3.39
N ARG A 445 16.61 -8.33 -4.15
CA ARG A 445 16.88 -7.74 -5.47
C ARG A 445 15.72 -7.97 -6.45
N PHE A 446 15.13 -9.16 -6.42
CA PHE A 446 13.99 -9.46 -7.28
C PHE A 446 12.78 -8.58 -6.94
N TRP A 447 12.45 -8.42 -5.65
CA TRP A 447 11.39 -7.50 -5.23
C TRP A 447 11.67 -6.07 -5.70
N LYS A 448 12.90 -5.58 -5.45
CA LYS A 448 13.34 -4.25 -5.84
C LYS A 448 13.16 -4.00 -7.34
N VAL A 449 13.70 -4.88 -8.18
CA VAL A 449 13.79 -4.64 -9.62
C VAL A 449 12.45 -4.86 -10.34
N THR A 450 11.63 -5.80 -9.89
CA THR A 450 10.33 -6.04 -10.51
C THR A 450 9.30 -4.97 -10.13
N SER A 451 8.21 -4.88 -10.90
CA SER A 451 7.10 -3.96 -10.60
C SER A 451 5.78 -4.66 -10.89
N LEU A 452 4.86 -4.60 -9.94
CA LEU A 452 3.50 -5.16 -10.08
C LEU A 452 2.42 -4.08 -10.24
N THR A 453 2.80 -2.79 -10.20
CA THR A 453 1.84 -1.68 -10.23
C THR A 453 1.00 -1.68 -11.51
N PHE A 454 1.60 -2.06 -12.65
CA PHE A 454 0.90 -2.12 -13.93
C PHE A 454 -0.24 -3.14 -13.94
N VAL A 455 -0.17 -4.18 -13.10
CA VAL A 455 -1.19 -5.24 -13.04
C VAL A 455 -2.49 -4.72 -12.42
N LEU A 456 -2.42 -3.69 -11.58
CA LEU A 456 -3.60 -3.07 -10.95
C LEU A 456 -4.53 -2.39 -11.97
N ALA A 457 -4.01 -1.96 -13.11
CA ALA A 457 -4.82 -1.38 -14.20
C ALA A 457 -5.77 -2.41 -14.84
N PHE A 458 -5.60 -3.71 -14.54
CA PHE A 458 -6.39 -4.80 -15.09
C PHE A 458 -7.35 -5.43 -14.07
N ASN A 459 -7.53 -4.82 -12.89
CA ASN A 459 -8.48 -5.30 -11.88
C ASN A 459 -9.88 -5.54 -12.48
N GLY A 460 -10.49 -6.66 -12.13
CA GLY A 460 -11.80 -7.09 -12.61
C GLY A 460 -11.81 -7.63 -14.04
N THR A 461 -10.69 -7.55 -14.77
CA THR A 461 -10.61 -8.00 -16.18
C THR A 461 -10.05 -9.42 -16.31
N PRO A 462 -10.47 -10.21 -17.32
CA PRO A 462 -9.87 -11.51 -17.59
C PRO A 462 -8.39 -11.42 -18.03
N LEU A 463 -7.94 -10.26 -18.53
CA LEU A 463 -6.55 -10.02 -18.93
C LEU A 463 -5.58 -10.13 -17.76
N LYS A 464 -6.00 -9.75 -16.54
CA LYS A 464 -5.16 -9.84 -15.34
C LYS A 464 -4.67 -11.27 -15.10
N ASN A 465 -5.54 -12.26 -15.30
CA ASN A 465 -5.19 -13.68 -15.18
C ASN A 465 -4.19 -14.15 -16.25
N VAL A 466 -4.29 -13.62 -17.48
CA VAL A 466 -3.29 -13.91 -18.53
C VAL A 466 -1.93 -13.34 -18.12
N ILE A 467 -1.91 -12.10 -17.63
CA ILE A 467 -0.70 -11.44 -17.13
C ILE A 467 -0.09 -12.26 -15.98
N TRP A 468 -0.89 -12.72 -15.02
CA TRP A 468 -0.39 -13.56 -13.93
C TRP A 468 0.28 -14.84 -14.41
N ARG A 469 -0.28 -15.53 -15.41
CA ARG A 469 0.36 -16.71 -16.01
C ARG A 469 1.68 -16.36 -16.70
N LEU A 470 1.73 -15.23 -17.40
CA LEU A 470 2.95 -14.74 -18.03
C LEU A 470 4.04 -14.43 -16.99
N LEU A 471 3.63 -13.89 -15.84
CA LEU A 471 4.46 -13.63 -14.66
C LEU A 471 4.78 -14.89 -13.84
N GLY A 472 4.39 -16.09 -14.32
CA GLY A 472 4.79 -17.37 -13.75
C GLY A 472 3.89 -17.92 -12.65
N MET A 473 2.75 -17.28 -12.39
CA MET A 473 1.78 -17.77 -11.43
C MET A 473 0.97 -18.92 -12.00
N ARG A 474 0.73 -19.95 -11.18
CA ARG A 474 -0.17 -21.06 -11.53
C ARG A 474 -1.59 -20.66 -11.18
N ILE A 475 -2.31 -20.05 -12.12
CA ILE A 475 -3.68 -19.57 -11.92
C ILE A 475 -4.68 -20.26 -12.86
N GLY A 476 -5.75 -20.77 -12.26
CA GLY A 476 -6.82 -21.49 -12.92
C GLY A 476 -7.70 -20.68 -13.87
N ARG A 477 -8.67 -21.34 -14.50
CA ARG A 477 -9.65 -20.72 -15.40
C ARG A 477 -10.75 -20.02 -14.59
N ARG A 478 -11.39 -19.01 -15.19
CA ARG A 478 -12.54 -18.26 -14.62
C ARG A 478 -12.30 -17.71 -13.21
N VAL A 479 -11.05 -17.35 -12.88
CA VAL A 479 -10.75 -16.63 -11.65
C VAL A 479 -11.18 -15.18 -11.81
N PHE A 480 -11.94 -14.64 -10.86
CA PHE A 480 -12.22 -13.22 -10.77
C PHE A 480 -11.19 -12.57 -9.85
N ASP A 481 -10.44 -11.59 -10.36
CA ASP A 481 -9.41 -10.88 -9.60
C ASP A 481 -9.60 -9.36 -9.68
N ASP A 482 -10.09 -8.79 -8.58
CA ASP A 482 -10.42 -7.37 -8.45
C ASP A 482 -9.38 -6.58 -7.63
N GLY A 483 -8.35 -7.25 -7.10
CA GLY A 483 -7.43 -6.57 -6.20
C GLY A 483 -6.29 -7.39 -5.62
N LEU A 484 -6.03 -8.61 -6.12
CA LEU A 484 -4.93 -9.43 -5.65
C LEU A 484 -3.59 -8.68 -5.76
N ARG A 485 -2.87 -8.65 -4.64
CA ARG A 485 -1.43 -8.38 -4.57
C ARG A 485 -0.68 -9.65 -4.18
N VAL A 486 0.30 -10.04 -5.00
CA VAL A 486 1.06 -11.27 -4.81
C VAL A 486 2.54 -11.05 -5.15
N PRO A 487 3.38 -10.70 -4.16
CA PRO A 487 4.81 -10.46 -4.38
C PRO A 487 5.54 -11.68 -4.98
N GLU A 488 5.34 -12.88 -4.42
CA GLU A 488 5.96 -14.14 -4.89
C GLU A 488 5.03 -14.98 -5.76
N ARG A 489 4.54 -14.41 -6.85
CA ARG A 489 3.60 -15.09 -7.75
C ARG A 489 4.04 -16.48 -8.27
N SER A 490 5.33 -16.78 -8.35
CA SER A 490 5.87 -18.11 -8.72
C SER A 490 5.74 -19.19 -7.61
N PHE A 491 5.46 -18.77 -6.38
CA PHE A 491 5.24 -19.64 -5.22
C PHE A 491 3.74 -19.85 -4.94
N THR A 492 2.88 -19.08 -5.61
CA THR A 492 1.43 -19.14 -5.45
C THR A 492 0.77 -20.03 -6.50
N THR A 493 -0.13 -20.89 -6.06
CA THR A 493 -1.04 -21.67 -6.92
C THR A 493 -2.48 -21.32 -6.57
N ILE A 494 -3.30 -21.00 -7.58
CA ILE A 494 -4.72 -20.68 -7.45
C ILE A 494 -5.53 -21.58 -8.39
N GLY A 495 -6.54 -22.25 -7.85
CA GLY A 495 -7.47 -23.12 -8.56
C GLY A 495 -8.36 -22.38 -9.56
N HIS A 496 -9.28 -23.14 -10.18
CA HIS A 496 -10.30 -22.59 -11.07
C HIS A 496 -11.42 -21.93 -10.27
N ASP A 497 -12.17 -21.02 -10.89
CA ASP A 497 -13.41 -20.45 -10.32
C ASP A 497 -13.22 -19.70 -8.99
N CYS A 498 -12.00 -19.29 -8.66
CA CYS A 498 -11.73 -18.53 -7.43
C CYS A 498 -12.16 -17.07 -7.56
N THR A 499 -12.48 -16.47 -6.42
CA THR A 499 -12.82 -15.05 -6.29
C THR A 499 -11.80 -14.35 -5.39
N LEU A 500 -11.11 -13.35 -5.92
CA LEU A 500 -10.10 -12.55 -5.22
C LEU A 500 -10.60 -11.10 -5.19
N ASN A 501 -11.16 -10.70 -4.05
CA ASN A 501 -11.78 -9.39 -3.90
C ASN A 501 -10.74 -8.24 -3.83
N ALA A 502 -11.24 -7.01 -3.79
CA ALA A 502 -10.42 -5.83 -3.62
C ALA A 502 -9.49 -5.94 -2.40
N ASP A 503 -8.26 -5.47 -2.55
CA ASP A 503 -7.24 -5.41 -1.49
C ASP A 503 -6.78 -6.77 -0.90
N THR A 504 -7.13 -7.90 -1.54
CA THR A 504 -6.62 -9.21 -1.11
C THR A 504 -5.10 -9.31 -1.29
N ILE A 505 -4.41 -9.90 -0.31
CA ILE A 505 -2.96 -10.16 -0.36
C ILE A 505 -2.70 -11.66 -0.21
N ILE A 506 -1.85 -12.21 -1.08
CA ILE A 506 -1.21 -13.51 -0.86
C ILE A 506 0.29 -13.26 -0.77
N GLN A 507 0.85 -13.44 0.44
CA GLN A 507 2.27 -13.25 0.71
C GLN A 507 2.90 -14.60 1.03
N CYS A 508 3.84 -15.05 0.20
CA CYS A 508 4.51 -16.34 0.36
C CYS A 508 5.85 -16.22 1.10
N HIS A 509 5.99 -15.20 1.94
CA HIS A 509 7.14 -15.01 2.80
C HIS A 509 6.76 -14.37 4.14
N SER A 510 7.72 -14.39 5.06
CA SER A 510 7.77 -13.56 6.24
C SER A 510 9.21 -13.16 6.52
N GLN A 511 9.39 -11.92 6.97
CA GLN A 511 10.62 -11.47 7.57
C GLN A 511 10.30 -11.23 9.04
N GLU A 512 10.94 -11.96 9.96
CA GLU A 512 10.69 -11.87 11.40
C GLU A 512 12.04 -11.78 12.11
N ASP A 513 12.29 -10.65 12.77
CA ASP A 513 13.43 -10.45 13.68
C ASP A 513 14.81 -10.86 13.09
N GLY A 514 15.04 -10.55 11.81
CA GLY A 514 16.30 -10.87 11.12
C GLY A 514 16.33 -12.23 10.42
N GLY A 515 15.28 -13.04 10.56
CA GLY A 515 15.03 -14.24 9.76
C GLY A 515 14.14 -13.95 8.55
N PHE A 516 14.43 -14.57 7.43
CA PHE A 516 13.59 -14.61 6.23
C PHE A 516 13.13 -16.05 5.99
N LYS A 517 11.81 -16.26 5.86
CA LYS A 517 11.20 -17.55 5.53
C LYS A 517 10.27 -17.36 4.34
N SER A 518 10.27 -18.34 3.44
CA SER A 518 9.34 -18.34 2.30
C SER A 518 8.94 -19.75 1.96
N ASP A 519 7.64 -19.94 1.70
CA ASP A 519 7.08 -21.23 1.33
C ASP A 519 5.92 -21.04 0.36
N ARG A 520 5.51 -22.12 -0.31
CA ARG A 520 4.43 -22.11 -1.29
C ARG A 520 3.08 -21.92 -0.61
N THR A 521 2.18 -21.26 -1.32
CA THR A 521 0.77 -21.12 -0.91
C THR A 521 -0.12 -21.72 -2.00
N VAL A 522 -1.06 -22.56 -1.61
CA VAL A 522 -2.01 -23.23 -2.51
C VAL A 522 -3.43 -22.82 -2.15
N ILE A 523 -4.15 -22.26 -3.12
CA ILE A 523 -5.57 -21.93 -3.02
C ILE A 523 -6.33 -22.89 -3.95
N GLY A 524 -7.18 -23.75 -3.37
CA GLY A 524 -8.03 -24.70 -4.08
C GLY A 524 -9.03 -24.05 -5.04
N ALA A 525 -9.80 -24.87 -5.75
CA ALA A 525 -10.79 -24.39 -6.72
C ALA A 525 -12.04 -23.84 -6.02
N GLY A 526 -12.62 -22.78 -6.57
CA GLY A 526 -13.86 -22.16 -6.05
C GLY A 526 -13.68 -21.40 -4.75
N CYS A 527 -12.44 -21.12 -4.32
CA CYS A 527 -12.19 -20.39 -3.08
C CYS A 527 -12.52 -18.89 -3.21
N THR A 528 -12.99 -18.29 -2.13
CA THR A 528 -13.24 -16.84 -2.04
C THR A 528 -12.34 -16.22 -0.99
N LEU A 529 -11.56 -15.21 -1.40
CA LEU A 529 -10.85 -14.32 -0.49
C LEU A 529 -11.63 -13.00 -0.40
N GLY A 530 -12.11 -12.66 0.81
CA GLY A 530 -12.89 -11.46 1.09
C GLY A 530 -12.09 -10.17 0.90
N VAL A 531 -12.80 -9.03 0.94
CA VAL A 531 -12.16 -7.71 0.79
C VAL A 531 -11.11 -7.52 1.88
N GLY A 532 -9.89 -7.12 1.50
CA GLY A 532 -8.79 -6.92 2.45
C GLY A 532 -8.30 -8.19 3.19
N ALA A 533 -8.71 -9.38 2.73
CA ALA A 533 -8.22 -10.64 3.28
C ALA A 533 -6.73 -10.84 2.98
N PHE A 534 -6.01 -11.42 3.94
CA PHE A 534 -4.57 -11.64 3.86
C PHE A 534 -4.26 -13.12 4.09
N VAL A 535 -3.60 -13.74 3.12
CA VAL A 535 -3.10 -15.12 3.21
C VAL A 535 -1.57 -15.11 3.32
N HIS A 536 -1.05 -15.74 4.37
CA HIS A 536 0.37 -15.82 4.64
C HIS A 536 1.02 -17.07 3.97
N TYR A 537 2.33 -17.25 4.17
CA TYR A 537 3.11 -18.29 3.51
C TYR A 537 2.84 -19.70 4.06
N GLY A 538 3.07 -20.73 3.25
CA GLY A 538 2.93 -22.13 3.67
C GLY A 538 1.47 -22.57 3.86
N VAL A 539 0.50 -21.76 3.40
CA VAL A 539 -0.92 -22.04 3.57
C VAL A 539 -1.44 -22.97 2.47
N THR A 540 -2.35 -23.86 2.84
CA THR A 540 -3.20 -24.60 1.89
C THR A 540 -4.68 -24.36 2.17
N MET A 541 -5.42 -23.81 1.20
CA MET A 541 -6.88 -23.71 1.26
C MET A 541 -7.51 -24.81 0.39
N GLY A 542 -8.32 -25.68 0.99
CA GLY A 542 -9.10 -26.68 0.28
C GLY A 542 -10.20 -26.05 -0.58
N ASP A 543 -10.71 -26.82 -1.54
CA ASP A 543 -11.71 -26.34 -2.50
C ASP A 543 -12.93 -25.70 -1.84
N ARG A 544 -13.41 -24.60 -2.43
CA ARG A 544 -14.59 -23.83 -1.99
C ARG A 544 -14.47 -23.27 -0.57
N ALA A 545 -13.25 -23.17 -0.04
CA ALA A 545 -13.01 -22.47 1.21
C ALA A 545 -13.20 -20.96 1.06
N VAL A 546 -13.69 -20.31 2.10
CA VAL A 546 -13.97 -18.88 2.15
C VAL A 546 -13.20 -18.27 3.30
N LEU A 547 -12.33 -17.30 2.99
CA LEU A 547 -11.69 -16.44 3.97
C LEU A 547 -12.43 -15.10 3.99
N ALA A 548 -13.05 -14.77 5.12
CA ALA A 548 -13.92 -13.61 5.24
C ALA A 548 -13.17 -12.26 5.08
N THR A 549 -13.96 -11.20 4.90
CA THR A 549 -13.49 -9.81 4.82
C THR A 549 -12.54 -9.46 5.98
N GLY A 550 -11.47 -8.73 5.69
CA GLY A 550 -10.49 -8.27 6.68
C GLY A 550 -9.74 -9.36 7.45
N SER A 551 -9.90 -10.63 7.08
CA SER A 551 -9.35 -11.77 7.84
C SER A 551 -7.88 -12.03 7.51
N PHE A 552 -7.14 -12.56 8.49
CA PHE A 552 -5.72 -12.88 8.37
C PHE A 552 -5.48 -14.37 8.61
N LEU A 553 -5.17 -15.10 7.55
CA LEU A 553 -4.87 -16.53 7.60
C LEU A 553 -3.38 -16.74 7.86
N MET A 554 -3.06 -17.40 8.96
CA MET A 554 -1.70 -17.47 9.51
C MET A 554 -0.81 -18.41 8.69
N LYS A 555 0.51 -18.22 8.84
CA LYS A 555 1.52 -19.11 8.24
C LYS A 555 1.24 -20.57 8.54
N GLY A 556 1.36 -21.42 7.52
CA GLY A 556 1.27 -22.87 7.68
C GLY A 556 -0.13 -23.41 7.95
N GLU A 557 -1.18 -22.58 7.91
CA GLU A 557 -2.54 -23.06 8.17
C GLU A 557 -3.11 -23.84 6.98
N GLU A 558 -3.84 -24.91 7.31
CA GLU A 558 -4.61 -25.70 6.36
C GLU A 558 -6.10 -25.47 6.58
N MET A 559 -6.76 -24.81 5.63
CA MET A 559 -8.22 -24.66 5.62
C MET A 559 -8.86 -25.87 4.92
N PRO A 560 -9.76 -26.61 5.59
CA PRO A 560 -10.47 -27.71 4.94
C PRO A 560 -11.35 -27.23 3.77
N PRO A 561 -11.69 -28.11 2.82
CA PRO A 561 -12.68 -27.79 1.78
C PRO A 561 -14.01 -27.33 2.36
N ASN A 562 -14.65 -26.36 1.70
CA ASN A 562 -15.92 -25.73 2.11
C ASN A 562 -15.89 -25.02 3.48
N ALA A 563 -14.70 -24.81 4.07
CA ALA A 563 -14.60 -24.12 5.35
C ALA A 563 -14.77 -22.61 5.19
N LEU A 564 -15.48 -21.98 6.14
CA LEU A 564 -15.56 -20.53 6.27
C LEU A 564 -14.78 -20.10 7.50
N TRP A 565 -13.71 -19.32 7.30
CA TRP A 565 -12.90 -18.78 8.39
C TRP A 565 -12.92 -17.26 8.38
N SER A 566 -12.81 -16.68 9.57
CA SER A 566 -12.93 -15.25 9.77
C SER A 566 -12.07 -14.76 10.93
N GLY A 567 -11.64 -13.51 10.83
CA GLY A 567 -10.98 -12.75 11.89
C GLY A 567 -9.47 -12.59 11.72
N ASN A 568 -8.85 -11.93 12.67
CA ASN A 568 -7.41 -11.72 12.73
C ASN A 568 -6.86 -12.14 14.11
N PRO A 569 -6.27 -13.34 14.24
CA PRO A 569 -6.13 -14.40 13.25
C PRO A 569 -7.45 -15.05 12.82
N ALA A 570 -7.48 -15.62 11.61
CA ALA A 570 -8.66 -16.27 11.06
C ALA A 570 -8.95 -17.59 11.79
N LYS A 571 -10.20 -17.80 12.20
CA LYS A 571 -10.65 -19.04 12.84
C LYS A 571 -11.91 -19.56 12.16
N LYS A 572 -12.12 -20.88 12.24
CA LYS A 572 -13.34 -21.52 11.73
C LYS A 572 -14.58 -20.91 12.38
N MET A 573 -15.51 -20.46 11.55
CA MET A 573 -16.81 -20.00 12.02
C MET A 573 -17.71 -21.20 12.36
N ARG A 574 -18.48 -21.11 13.46
CA ARG A 574 -19.50 -22.12 13.80
C ARG A 574 -20.69 -21.94 12.85
N GLY A 575 -20.82 -22.83 11.86
CA GLY A 575 -22.00 -22.93 10.98
C GLY A 575 -21.67 -23.07 9.50
N HIS A 576 -22.18 -24.14 8.89
CA HIS A 576 -22.24 -24.38 7.45
C HIS A 576 -23.37 -23.55 6.81
N THR A 577 -23.13 -23.07 5.58
CA THR A 577 -24.12 -22.95 4.48
C THR A 577 -25.41 -22.18 4.77
N GLY A 578 -25.42 -20.87 4.53
CA GLY A 578 -26.68 -20.09 4.52
C GLY A 578 -26.50 -18.59 4.76
N ASP A 579 -25.73 -18.16 5.76
CA ASP A 579 -25.76 -16.75 6.18
C ASP A 579 -25.01 -15.77 5.26
N LEU A 580 -24.18 -16.27 4.36
CA LEU A 580 -23.69 -15.48 3.22
C LEU A 580 -24.55 -15.66 1.96
N GLN A 581 -25.36 -16.72 1.85
CA GLN A 581 -26.39 -16.87 0.82
C GLN A 581 -27.75 -16.55 1.42
N VAL A 582 -28.14 -15.28 1.37
CA VAL A 582 -29.55 -14.92 1.52
C VAL A 582 -30.04 -15.18 2.95
N ARG A 583 -29.63 -14.31 3.88
CA ARG A 583 -30.71 -13.63 4.60
C ARG A 583 -31.53 -12.96 3.49
N LYS A 584 -32.62 -13.61 3.08
CA LYS A 584 -33.78 -12.95 2.50
C LYS A 584 -34.20 -12.00 3.61
N VAL A 585 -33.45 -10.91 3.76
CA VAL A 585 -33.97 -9.69 4.32
C VAL A 585 -35.03 -9.38 3.28
N SER A 586 -36.26 -9.80 3.58
CA SER A 586 -37.40 -9.26 2.89
C SER A 586 -37.17 -7.76 2.82
N VAL A 587 -37.50 -7.17 1.69
CA VAL A 587 -37.47 -5.71 1.49
C VAL A 587 -38.22 -4.95 2.62
N ASP A 588 -38.92 -5.67 3.50
CA ASP A 588 -39.62 -5.20 4.70
C ASP A 588 -38.81 -5.13 6.02
N ASP A 589 -37.55 -5.59 6.10
CA ASP A 589 -36.72 -5.37 7.32
C ASP A 589 -36.12 -3.94 7.29
N ASN A 590 -37.04 -2.99 7.48
CA ASN A 590 -36.89 -1.54 7.46
C ASN A 590 -36.03 -0.99 8.60
N ARG A 591 -34.72 -1.24 8.55
CA ARG A 591 -33.75 -0.26 9.08
C ARG A 591 -32.93 0.45 7.98
N ALA A 592 -33.18 0.10 6.71
CA ALA A 592 -32.68 0.84 5.55
C ALA A 592 -33.74 1.73 4.87
N THR A 593 -35.00 1.71 5.34
CA THR A 593 -36.14 2.40 4.68
C THR A 593 -36.88 3.38 5.61
N VAL A 594 -36.28 3.77 6.74
CA VAL A 594 -36.82 4.85 7.58
C VAL A 594 -35.85 6.03 7.58
N LEU A 595 -35.65 6.63 6.42
CA LEU A 595 -35.28 8.03 6.31
C LEU A 595 -36.10 8.62 5.16
N VAL A 596 -36.83 9.69 5.47
CA VAL A 596 -37.68 10.51 4.59
C VAL A 596 -39.15 10.05 4.46
N CYS A 597 -39.96 10.34 5.48
CA CYS A 597 -41.29 10.95 5.35
C CYS A 597 -41.83 11.49 6.69
N GLY A 598 -41.88 12.83 6.81
CA GLY A 598 -42.95 13.59 7.49
C GLY A 598 -42.87 13.81 9.02
N GLY A 599 -42.54 15.04 9.42
CA GLY A 599 -42.66 15.58 10.79
C GLY A 599 -41.83 16.83 11.00
#